data_AF-A0A6P2AWV8-F1
#
_entry.id   AF-A0A6P2AWV8-F1
#
_cell.length_a   1.000
_cell.length_b   1.000
_cell.length_c   1.000
_cell.angle_alpha   90.00
_cell.angle_beta   90.00
_cell.angle_gamma   90.00
#
_symmetry.space_group_name_H-M   'P 1'
#
loop_
_entity.id
_entity.type
_entity.pdbx_description
1 polymer ?
#
loop_
_entity_poly.entity_id
_entity_poly.type
_entity_poly.pdbx_seq_one_letter_code
_entity_poly.pdbx_strand_id
1 'polypeptide(L)'
;MTLAIVAEPVPLTLHDGVVRVGGTRVTLDTLVAVFRQGATPEELVHRYPSLKLGDVYGAIAFYLHHQGEVEAYLQQRQQQSEQIRASNQTRFDPQGLRDRLLARKIEQP
;
A
#
# COMPACT_ATOMS: atom_id res chain seq x y z
N MET A 1 -30.49 27.20 5.91
CA MET A 1 -29.98 25.89 5.44
C MET A 1 -29.52 25.12 6.67
N THR A 2 -29.96 23.87 6.83
CA THR A 2 -29.59 23.03 7.98
C THR A 2 -28.55 22.02 7.51
N LEU A 3 -27.36 22.03 8.11
CA LEU A 3 -26.32 21.04 7.84
C LEU A 3 -26.66 19.75 8.57
N ALA A 4 -26.76 18.63 7.86
CA ALA A 4 -26.94 17.32 8.46
C ALA A 4 -25.57 16.73 8.86
N ILE A 5 -25.42 16.36 10.13
CA ILE A 5 -24.24 15.66 10.63
C ILE A 5 -24.51 14.16 10.52
N VAL A 6 -23.80 13.48 9.62
CA VAL A 6 -23.96 12.04 9.34
C VAL A 6 -22.61 11.36 9.51
N ALA A 7 -22.59 10.18 10.13
CA ALA A 7 -21.39 9.37 10.20
C ALA A 7 -21.11 8.73 8.84
N GLU A 8 -19.95 9.01 8.26
CA GLU A 8 -19.47 8.34 7.05
C GLU A 8 -18.66 7.09 7.41
N PRO A 9 -18.79 5.99 6.63
CA PRO A 9 -17.96 4.81 6.85
C PRO A 9 -16.48 5.15 6.59
N VAL A 10 -15.61 4.49 7.33
CA VAL A 10 -14.16 4.62 7.13
C VAL A 10 -13.82 4.24 5.68
N PRO A 11 -13.03 5.04 4.95
CA PRO A 11 -12.71 4.82 3.54
C PRO A 11 -11.62 3.74 3.39
N LEU A 12 -11.86 2.56 3.95
CA LEU A 12 -10.95 1.41 3.88
C LEU A 12 -11.72 0.17 3.43
N THR A 13 -11.10 -0.60 2.55
CA THR A 13 -11.67 -1.83 1.99
C THR A 13 -10.68 -2.98 2.12
N LEU A 14 -11.17 -4.18 2.43
CA LEU A 14 -10.35 -5.39 2.49
C LEU A 14 -10.46 -6.15 1.17
N HIS A 15 -9.35 -6.34 0.48
CA HIS A 15 -9.27 -7.10 -0.77
C HIS A 15 -8.13 -8.11 -0.71
N ASP A 16 -8.45 -9.40 -0.79
CA ASP A 16 -7.49 -10.51 -0.74
C ASP A 16 -6.51 -10.43 0.46
N GLY A 17 -7.03 -10.04 1.63
CA GLY A 17 -6.22 -9.86 2.84
C GLY A 17 -5.35 -8.59 2.85
N VAL A 18 -5.58 -7.65 1.91
CA VAL A 18 -4.89 -6.35 1.84
C VAL A 18 -5.88 -5.23 2.06
N VAL A 19 -5.60 -4.38 3.04
CA VAL A 19 -6.39 -3.17 3.28
C VAL A 19 -6.01 -2.09 2.26
N ARG A 20 -7.00 -1.52 1.59
CA ARG A 20 -6.87 -0.47 0.57
C ARG A 20 -7.66 0.78 0.94
N VAL A 21 -7.22 1.91 0.41
CA VAL A 21 -7.83 3.22 0.67
C VAL A 21 -8.89 3.51 -0.40
N GLY A 22 -10.11 3.76 0.07
CA GLY A 22 -11.30 3.98 -0.74
C GLY A 22 -11.54 2.81 -1.71
N GLY A 23 -11.89 3.16 -2.96
CA GLY A 23 -12.02 2.22 -4.09
C GLY A 23 -10.75 2.06 -4.92
N THR A 24 -9.57 2.39 -4.37
CA THR A 24 -8.31 2.44 -5.13
C THR A 24 -7.45 1.20 -4.91
N ARG A 25 -6.34 1.10 -5.64
CA ARG A 25 -5.30 0.08 -5.40
C ARG A 25 -4.23 0.51 -4.39
N VAL A 26 -4.31 1.74 -3.88
CA VAL A 26 -3.36 2.23 -2.88
C VAL A 26 -3.64 1.53 -1.56
N THR A 27 -2.62 0.89 -1.00
CA THR A 27 -2.75 0.14 0.26
C THR A 27 -2.64 1.06 1.46
N LEU A 28 -3.24 0.63 2.57
CA LEU A 28 -3.05 1.29 3.86
C LEU A 28 -1.56 1.33 4.26
N ASP A 29 -0.81 0.29 3.93
CA ASP A 29 0.64 0.19 4.14
C ASP A 29 1.39 1.36 3.48
N THR A 30 1.05 1.68 2.23
CA THR A 30 1.67 2.77 1.48
C THR A 30 1.30 4.12 2.07
N LEU A 31 0.01 4.30 2.39
CA LEU A 31 -0.52 5.52 2.99
C LEU A 31 0.19 5.84 4.30
N VAL A 32 0.24 4.87 5.22
CA VAL A 32 0.86 5.02 6.55
C VAL A 32 2.36 5.24 6.43
N ALA A 33 3.06 4.51 5.55
CA ALA A 33 4.49 4.67 5.36
C ALA A 33 4.86 6.09 4.88
N VAL A 34 4.11 6.64 3.92
CA VAL A 34 4.35 7.97 3.37
C VAL A 34 3.93 9.06 4.37
N PHE A 35 2.80 8.88 5.06
CA PHE A 35 2.38 9.78 6.14
C PHE A 35 3.42 9.88 7.27
N ARG A 36 4.02 8.74 7.69
CA ARG A 36 5.09 8.71 8.70
C ARG A 36 6.38 9.42 8.25
N GLN A 37 6.59 9.61 6.95
CA GLN A 37 7.70 10.39 6.40
C GLN A 37 7.43 11.90 6.43
N GLY A 38 6.28 12.34 6.95
CA GLY A 38 5.89 13.74 7.03
C GLY A 38 5.15 14.27 5.81
N ALA A 39 4.77 13.40 4.86
CA ALA A 39 3.97 13.82 3.72
C ALA A 39 2.56 14.23 4.16
N THR A 40 2.06 15.32 3.58
CA THR A 40 0.69 15.77 3.86
C THR A 40 -0.35 14.96 3.08
N PRO A 41 -1.62 14.96 3.50
CA PRO A 41 -2.72 14.38 2.73
C PRO A 41 -2.81 14.87 1.28
N GLU A 42 -2.55 16.15 1.04
CA GLU A 42 -2.53 16.75 -0.30
C GLU A 42 -1.37 16.22 -1.12
N GLU A 43 -0.19 16.09 -0.52
CA GLU A 43 0.97 15.49 -1.18
C GLU A 43 0.72 14.01 -1.52
N LEU A 44 0.03 13.27 -0.65
CA LEU A 44 -0.40 11.90 -0.91
C LEU A 44 -1.32 11.82 -2.13
N VAL A 45 -2.30 12.71 -2.26
CA VAL A 45 -3.18 12.76 -3.43
C VAL A 45 -2.40 13.17 -4.69
N HIS A 46 -1.44 14.10 -4.55
CA HIS A 46 -0.57 14.48 -5.67
C HIS A 46 0.28 13.30 -6.17
N ARG A 47 0.88 12.53 -5.26
CA ARG A 47 1.69 11.34 -5.57
C ARG A 47 0.84 10.17 -6.08
N TYR A 48 -0.41 10.05 -5.62
CA TYR A 48 -1.34 8.99 -6.00
C TYR A 48 -2.69 9.58 -6.46
N PRO A 49 -2.79 10.06 -7.73
CA PRO A 49 -3.98 10.77 -8.23
C PRO A 49 -5.29 9.98 -8.22
N SER A 50 -5.25 8.66 -7.99
CA SER A 50 -6.46 7.85 -7.80
C SER A 50 -7.13 8.08 -6.44
N LEU A 51 -6.40 8.62 -5.46
CA LEU A 51 -6.91 8.90 -4.12
C LEU A 51 -7.81 10.15 -4.14
N LYS A 52 -8.87 10.11 -3.33
CA LYS A 52 -9.64 11.31 -3.01
C LYS A 52 -9.12 11.90 -1.71
N LEU A 53 -9.04 13.23 -1.63
CA LEU A 53 -8.50 13.91 -0.45
C LEU A 53 -9.29 13.58 0.82
N GLY A 54 -10.62 13.54 0.77
CA GLY A 54 -11.47 13.14 1.89
C GLY A 54 -11.19 11.71 2.37
N ASP A 55 -11.02 10.76 1.43
CA ASP A 55 -10.70 9.37 1.75
C ASP A 55 -9.33 9.26 2.46
N VAL A 56 -8.34 10.07 2.05
CA VAL A 56 -7.03 10.13 2.68
C VAL A 56 -7.13 10.63 4.12
N TYR A 57 -7.84 11.72 4.35
CA TYR A 57 -8.07 12.23 5.71
C TYR A 57 -8.80 11.21 6.58
N GLY A 58 -9.86 10.58 6.06
CA GLY A 58 -10.62 9.55 6.80
C GLY A 58 -9.76 8.34 7.15
N ALA A 59 -8.92 7.87 6.22
CA ALA A 59 -8.01 6.76 6.45
C ALA A 59 -6.91 7.12 7.47
N ILE A 60 -6.37 8.33 7.42
CA ILE A 60 -5.39 8.81 8.42
C ILE A 60 -6.05 8.95 9.79
N ALA A 61 -7.26 9.50 9.88
CA ALA A 61 -8.00 9.60 11.13
C ALA A 61 -8.24 8.21 11.75
N PHE A 62 -8.64 7.23 10.93
CA PHE A 62 -8.74 5.84 11.38
C PHE A 62 -7.40 5.29 11.89
N TYR A 63 -6.30 5.49 11.14
CA TYR A 63 -4.97 5.08 11.59
C TYR A 63 -4.61 5.70 12.95
N LEU A 64 -4.84 6.99 13.14
CA LEU A 64 -4.52 7.69 14.39
C LEU A 64 -5.37 7.21 15.58
N HIS A 65 -6.63 6.82 15.35
CA HIS A 65 -7.47 6.24 16.40
C HIS A 65 -7.14 4.77 16.72
N HIS A 66 -6.60 4.02 15.76
CA HIS A 66 -6.37 2.57 15.85
C HIS A 66 -4.90 2.18 15.63
N GLN A 67 -3.95 3.02 16.05
CA GLN A 67 -2.53 2.85 15.72
C GLN A 67 -1.99 1.46 16.09
N GLY A 68 -2.32 0.94 17.29
CA GLY A 68 -1.83 -0.36 17.74
C GLY A 68 -2.28 -1.52 16.84
N GLU A 69 -3.55 -1.53 16.44
CA GLU A 69 -4.12 -2.56 15.56
C GLU A 69 -3.55 -2.45 14.14
N VAL A 70 -3.45 -1.23 13.61
CA VAL A 70 -2.93 -1.00 12.27
C VAL A 70 -1.44 -1.34 12.20
N GLU A 71 -0.63 -0.96 13.18
CA GLU A 71 0.79 -1.31 13.22
C GLU A 71 0.99 -2.83 13.33
N ALA A 72 0.18 -3.54 14.13
CA ALA A 72 0.22 -5.00 14.19
C ALA A 72 -0.11 -5.65 12.83
N TYR A 73 -1.13 -5.15 12.14
CA TYR A 73 -1.46 -5.57 10.77
C TYR A 73 -0.29 -5.33 9.81
N LEU A 74 0.31 -4.14 9.82
CA LEU A 74 1.43 -3.78 8.94
C LEU A 74 2.67 -4.66 9.21
N GLN A 75 2.96 -4.98 10.46
CA GLN A 75 4.06 -5.89 10.82
C GLN A 75 3.82 -7.30 10.29
N GLN A 76 2.62 -7.84 10.45
CA GLN A 76 2.26 -9.16 9.92
C GLN A 76 2.42 -9.21 8.39
N ARG A 77 2.00 -8.14 7.70
CA ARG A 77 2.12 -8.02 6.24
C ARG A 77 3.58 -7.98 5.79
N GLN A 78 4.42 -7.25 6.51
CA GLN A 78 5.85 -7.19 6.22
C GLN A 78 6.51 -8.57 6.37
N GLN A 79 6.21 -9.30 7.45
CA GLN A 79 6.73 -10.66 7.67
C GLN A 79 6.31 -11.63 6.56
N GLN A 80 5.04 -11.58 6.13
CA GLN A 80 4.54 -12.41 5.03
C GLN A 80 5.25 -12.08 3.70
N SER A 81 5.44 -10.80 3.40
CA SER A 81 6.17 -10.34 2.22
C SER A 81 7.61 -10.84 2.21
N GLU A 82 8.30 -10.79 3.34
CA GLU A 82 9.66 -11.28 3.50
C GLU A 82 9.77 -12.80 3.33
N GLN A 83 8.85 -13.57 3.91
CA GLN A 83 8.79 -15.03 3.74
C GLN A 83 8.54 -15.43 2.29
N ILE A 84 7.63 -14.74 1.60
CA ILE A 84 7.36 -14.96 0.17
C ILE A 84 8.58 -14.60 -0.67
N ARG A 85 9.27 -13.50 -0.36
CA ARG A 85 10.51 -13.12 -1.06
C ARG A 85 11.60 -14.16 -0.86
N ALA A 86 11.84 -14.61 0.36
CA ALA A 86 12.86 -15.61 0.68
C ALA A 86 12.57 -16.93 -0.06
N SER A 87 11.34 -17.43 0.01
CA SER A 87 10.94 -18.68 -0.67
C SER A 87 11.04 -18.58 -2.20
N ASN A 88 10.69 -17.42 -2.79
CA ASN A 88 10.87 -17.19 -4.22
C ASN A 88 12.35 -17.14 -4.63
N GLN A 89 13.21 -16.49 -3.84
CA GLN A 89 14.65 -16.47 -4.10
C GLN A 89 15.29 -17.87 -4.01
N THR A 90 14.83 -18.71 -3.08
CA THR A 90 15.30 -20.10 -3.00
C THR A 90 14.80 -20.95 -4.17
N ARG A 91 13.60 -20.69 -4.68
CA ARG A 91 12.98 -21.48 -5.76
C ARG A 91 13.40 -21.05 -7.17
N PHE A 92 13.74 -19.79 -7.36
CA PHE A 92 14.10 -19.23 -8.65
C PHE A 92 15.49 -18.59 -8.56
N ASP A 93 16.49 -19.22 -9.18
CA ASP A 93 17.82 -18.63 -9.33
C ASP A 93 17.72 -17.34 -10.18
N PRO A 94 17.89 -16.15 -9.56
CA PRO A 94 17.79 -14.88 -10.28
C PRO A 94 18.93 -14.70 -11.29
N GLN A 95 20.08 -15.34 -11.05
CA GLN A 95 21.26 -15.22 -11.93
C GLN A 95 21.00 -15.94 -13.25
N GLY A 96 20.55 -17.21 -13.21
CA GLY A 96 20.20 -17.95 -14.42
C GLY A 96 19.07 -17.32 -15.25
N LEU A 97 18.14 -16.57 -14.63
CA LEU A 97 17.15 -15.80 -15.40
C LEU A 97 17.75 -14.53 -16.00
N ARG A 98 18.56 -13.78 -15.23
CA ARG A 98 19.23 -12.56 -15.69
C ARG A 98 20.17 -12.84 -16.86
N ASP A 99 20.97 -13.89 -16.77
CA ASP A 99 21.92 -14.29 -17.82
C ASP A 99 21.19 -14.66 -19.12
N ARG A 100 20.08 -15.41 -19.01
CA ARG A 100 19.21 -15.72 -20.16
C ARG A 100 18.60 -14.48 -20.80
N LEU A 101 18.15 -13.52 -20.00
CA LEU A 101 17.58 -12.27 -20.50
C LEU A 101 18.63 -11.37 -21.15
N LEU A 102 19.85 -11.31 -20.61
CA LEU A 102 20.97 -10.57 -21.18
C LEU A 102 21.45 -11.19 -22.50
N ALA A 103 21.60 -12.53 -22.57
CA ALA A 103 21.92 -13.24 -23.80
C ALA A 103 20.88 -12.94 -24.90
N ARG A 104 19.59 -12.98 -24.57
CA ARG A 104 18.50 -12.68 -25.51
C ARG A 104 18.49 -11.23 -26.00
N LYS A 105 18.98 -10.29 -25.19
CA LYS A 105 19.10 -8.87 -25.56
C LYS A 105 20.29 -8.58 -26.48
N ILE A 106 21.31 -9.46 -26.47
CA ILE A 106 22.46 -9.41 -27.37
C ILE A 106 22.13 -10.05 -28.73
N GLU A 107 21.19 -11.00 -28.77
CA GLU A 107 20.75 -11.70 -29.98
C GLU A 107 19.61 -11.02 -30.75
N GLN A 108 19.01 -9.94 -30.24
CA GLN A 108 17.99 -9.17 -30.96
C GLN A 108 18.66 -7.99 -31.71
N PRO A 109 18.71 -8.01 -33.06
CA PRO A 109 19.29 -6.94 -33.87
C PRO A 109 18.43 -5.67 -33.91
#